data_AF-A0A3N7ETE1-F1
#
_entry.id   AF-A0A3N7ETE1-F1
#
_cell.length_a   1.000
_cell.length_b   1.000
_cell.length_c   1.000
_cell.angle_alpha   90.00
_cell.angle_beta   90.00
_cell.angle_gamma   90.00
#
_symmetry.space_group_name_H-M   'P 1'
#
loop_
_entity.id
_entity.type
_entity.pdbx_description
1 polymer ?
#
loop_
_entity_poly.entity_id
_entity_poly.type
_entity_poly.pdbx_seq_one_letter_code
_entity_poly.pdbx_strand_id
1 'polypeptide(L)'
;MKKRKEKGEDRRKNHLSHWTITATSSVAIKLLAEHALVMQELVVINEALRISGGVGILRRTKQDIQVNGYTIPKDWSVFLFSSAVFMNPDIYKDHLAFNPW
;
A
#
# COMPACT_ATOMS: atom_id res chain seq x y z
N MET A 1 13.91 7.59 39.41
CA MET A 1 14.89 7.11 38.41
C MET A 1 14.34 6.15 37.34
N LYS A 2 13.25 5.41 37.58
CA LYS A 2 12.71 4.39 36.65
C LYS A 2 12.22 4.93 35.29
N LYS A 3 11.49 6.06 35.27
CA LYS A 3 11.00 6.72 34.04
C LYS A 3 12.09 7.17 33.04
N ARG A 4 13.30 7.48 33.51
CA ARG A 4 14.43 7.84 32.61
C ARG A 4 15.03 6.62 31.91
N LYS A 5 15.01 5.45 32.56
CA LYS A 5 15.48 4.20 31.96
C LYS A 5 14.50 3.68 30.91
N GLU A 6 13.19 3.70 31.19
CA GLU A 6 12.15 3.33 30.22
C GLU A 6 12.15 4.24 28.99
N LYS A 7 12.26 5.56 29.14
CA LYS A 7 12.37 6.50 28.01
C LYS A 7 13.66 6.33 27.19
N GLY A 8 14.73 5.83 27.80
CA GLY A 8 15.99 5.51 27.10
C GLY A 8 15.93 4.16 26.38
N GLU A 9 15.15 3.21 26.89
CA GLU A 9 14.93 1.92 26.26
C GLU A 9 13.92 2.00 25.12
N ASP A 10 12.87 2.79 25.28
CA ASP A 10 11.90 3.11 24.22
C ASP A 10 12.56 3.87 23.06
N ARG A 11 13.41 4.87 23.35
CA ARG A 11 14.22 5.53 22.30
C ARG A 11 15.20 4.58 21.62
N ARG A 12 15.80 3.64 22.37
CA ARG A 12 16.64 2.60 21.76
C ARG A 12 15.81 1.66 20.91
N LYS A 13 14.64 1.20 21.36
CA LYS A 13 13.74 0.33 20.59
C LYS A 13 13.29 0.99 19.29
N ASN A 14 12.94 2.27 19.33
CA ASN A 14 12.59 3.06 18.14
C ASN A 14 13.80 3.29 17.22
N HIS A 15 15.00 3.52 17.76
CA HIS A 15 16.21 3.63 16.94
C HIS A 15 16.62 2.30 16.31
N LEU A 16 16.55 1.19 17.06
CA LEU A 16 16.83 -0.15 16.58
C LEU A 16 15.81 -0.60 15.52
N SER A 17 14.51 -0.30 15.69
CA SER A 17 13.50 -0.66 14.69
C SER A 17 13.73 0.05 13.36
N HIS A 18 14.17 1.31 13.38
CA HIS A 18 14.48 2.04 12.15
C HIS A 18 15.72 1.46 11.43
N TRP A 19 16.74 1.04 12.17
CA TRP A 19 17.95 0.43 11.59
C TRP A 19 17.70 -0.97 11.02
N THR A 20 16.89 -1.81 11.70
CA THR A 20 16.54 -3.13 11.20
C THR A 20 15.65 -3.06 9.96
N ILE A 21 14.69 -2.14 9.92
CA ILE A 21 13.86 -1.90 8.73
C ILE A 21 14.75 -1.43 7.57
N THR A 22 15.61 -0.44 7.79
CA THR A 22 16.48 0.11 6.74
C THR A 22 17.48 -0.92 6.20
N ALA A 23 18.07 -1.74 7.08
CA ALA A 23 18.99 -2.80 6.69
C ALA A 23 18.28 -3.90 5.90
N THR A 24 17.10 -4.34 6.36
CA THR A 24 16.29 -5.35 5.66
C THR A 24 15.87 -4.85 4.27
N SER A 25 15.40 -3.60 4.16
CA SER A 25 15.03 -3.00 2.88
C SER A 25 16.22 -2.90 1.92
N SER A 26 17.41 -2.53 2.41
CA SER A 26 18.61 -2.44 1.55
C SER A 26 19.05 -3.78 0.99
N VAL A 27 19.01 -4.85 1.80
CA VAL A 27 19.33 -6.21 1.33
C VAL A 27 18.28 -6.71 0.34
N ALA A 28 17.00 -6.45 0.59
CA ALA A 28 15.94 -6.80 -0.35
C ALA A 28 16.10 -6.08 -1.69
N ILE A 29 16.39 -4.78 -1.69
CA ILE A 29 16.65 -4.01 -2.93
C ILE A 29 17.84 -4.56 -3.70
N LYS A 30 18.94 -4.93 -3.01
CA LYS A 30 20.09 -5.55 -3.65
C LYS A 30 19.76 -6.90 -4.29
N LEU A 31 19.03 -7.76 -3.58
CA LEU A 31 18.59 -9.05 -4.10
C LEU A 31 17.76 -8.89 -5.39
N LEU A 32 16.83 -7.93 -5.38
CA LEU A 32 15.99 -7.59 -6.53
C LEU A 32 16.81 -7.05 -7.72
N ALA A 33 17.81 -6.22 -7.45
CA ALA A 33 18.68 -5.66 -8.49
C ALA A 33 19.61 -6.70 -9.13
N GLU A 34 20.06 -7.69 -8.34
CA GLU A 34 20.98 -8.73 -8.80
C GLU A 34 20.28 -9.88 -9.55
N HIS A 35 18.96 -10.08 -9.32
CA HIS A 35 18.21 -11.22 -9.88
C HIS A 35 17.09 -10.74 -10.81
N ALA A 36 17.42 -10.59 -12.10
CA ALA A 36 16.48 -10.12 -13.13
C ALA A 36 15.20 -10.96 -13.26
N LEU A 37 15.27 -12.28 -12.98
CA LEU A 37 14.11 -13.17 -13.00
C LEU A 37 13.07 -12.82 -11.91
N VAL A 38 13.53 -12.42 -10.71
CA VAL A 38 12.63 -12.04 -9.61
C VAL A 38 11.84 -10.79 -9.96
N MET A 39 12.47 -9.84 -10.67
CA MET A 39 11.79 -8.63 -11.14
C MET A 39 10.69 -8.96 -12.15
N GLN A 40 10.90 -9.91 -13.05
CA GLN A 40 9.88 -10.33 -14.02
C GLN A 40 8.69 -10.99 -13.33
N GLU A 41 8.95 -11.90 -12.38
CA GLU A 41 7.89 -12.54 -11.60
C GLU A 41 7.07 -11.51 -10.80
N LEU A 42 7.72 -10.51 -10.21
CA LEU A 42 7.02 -9.45 -9.48
C LEU A 42 6.11 -8.61 -10.37
N VAL A 43 6.52 -8.33 -11.61
CA VAL A 43 5.68 -7.61 -12.59
C VAL A 43 4.45 -8.44 -12.96
N VAL A 44 4.64 -9.74 -13.22
CA VAL A 44 3.54 -10.68 -13.52
C VAL A 44 2.58 -10.79 -12.34
N ILE A 45 3.09 -10.90 -11.12
CA ILE A 45 2.27 -10.96 -9.89
C ILE A 45 1.51 -9.65 -9.68
N ASN A 46 2.15 -8.51 -9.90
CA ASN A 46 1.50 -7.20 -9.76
C ASN A 46 0.36 -7.04 -10.77
N GLU A 47 0.56 -7.46 -12.02
CA GLU A 47 -0.49 -7.43 -13.04
C GLU A 47 -1.62 -8.42 -12.73
N ALA A 48 -1.30 -9.58 -12.17
CA ALA A 48 -2.30 -10.54 -11.72
C ALA A 48 -3.17 -9.96 -10.58
N LEU A 49 -2.54 -9.24 -9.64
CA LEU A 49 -3.26 -8.53 -8.57
C LEU A 49 -4.13 -7.38 -9.10
N ARG A 50 -3.68 -6.66 -10.14
CA ARG A 50 -4.47 -5.61 -10.80
C ARG A 50 -5.79 -6.15 -11.33
N ILE A 51 -5.79 -7.33 -11.96
CA ILE A 51 -6.98 -7.92 -12.61
C ILE A 51 -7.83 -8.75 -11.66
N SER A 52 -7.20 -9.51 -10.75
CA SER A 52 -7.87 -10.35 -9.74
C SER A 52 -8.87 -9.55 -8.89
N GLY A 53 -8.66 -8.25 -8.75
CA GLY A 53 -9.52 -7.36 -8.01
C GLY A 53 -9.00 -7.15 -6.60
N GLY A 54 -8.94 -5.89 -6.20
CA GLY A 54 -8.45 -5.46 -4.91
C GLY A 54 -9.45 -5.67 -3.76
N VAL A 55 -8.92 -5.56 -2.55
CA VAL A 55 -9.69 -5.66 -1.31
C VAL A 55 -10.61 -4.44 -1.19
N GLY A 56 -11.89 -4.69 -0.91
CA GLY A 56 -12.84 -3.67 -0.53
C GLY A 56 -12.60 -3.22 0.91
N ILE A 57 -12.35 -1.92 1.12
CA ILE A 57 -12.11 -1.37 2.46
C ILE A 57 -13.32 -0.54 2.88
N LEU A 58 -13.90 -0.87 4.03
CA LEU A 58 -14.93 -0.06 4.67
C LEU A 58 -14.29 1.05 5.51
N ARG A 59 -14.75 2.28 5.30
CA ARG A 59 -14.35 3.47 6.07
C ARG A 59 -15.59 4.22 6.53
N ARG A 60 -15.50 4.86 7.71
CA ARG A 60 -16.52 5.78 8.20
C ARG A 60 -16.05 7.22 8.04
N THR A 61 -16.90 8.09 7.49
CA THR A 61 -16.62 9.52 7.37
C THR A 61 -16.62 10.18 8.75
N LYS A 62 -15.54 10.92 9.07
CA LYS A 62 -15.42 11.66 10.33
C LYS A 62 -16.04 13.06 10.28
N GLN A 63 -16.23 13.57 9.07
CA GLN A 63 -16.78 14.88 8.74
C GLN A 63 -17.40 14.81 7.35
N ASP A 64 -18.17 15.82 6.99
CA ASP A 64 -18.76 15.93 5.66
C ASP A 64 -17.64 16.10 4.62
N ILE A 65 -17.69 15.30 3.55
CA ILE A 65 -16.68 15.32 2.48
C ILE A 65 -17.37 15.51 1.13
N GLN A 66 -16.78 16.34 0.27
CA GLN A 66 -17.22 16.48 -1.12
C GLN A 66 -16.36 15.63 -2.04
N VAL A 67 -17.00 14.76 -2.82
CA VAL A 67 -16.36 13.88 -3.80
C VAL A 67 -17.15 13.95 -5.10
N ASN A 68 -16.49 14.33 -6.20
CA ASN A 68 -17.08 14.39 -7.55
C ASN A 68 -18.42 15.15 -7.64
N GLY A 69 -18.56 16.24 -6.87
CA GLY A 69 -19.79 17.06 -6.84
C GLY A 69 -20.87 16.57 -5.88
N TYR A 70 -20.67 15.45 -5.19
CA TYR A 70 -21.58 14.92 -4.17
C TYR A 70 -21.03 15.18 -2.76
N THR A 71 -21.92 15.48 -1.81
CA THR A 71 -21.56 15.63 -0.40
C THR A 71 -21.93 14.36 0.36
N ILE A 72 -20.92 13.65 0.89
CA ILE A 72 -21.10 12.51 1.77
C ILE A 72 -21.13 13.04 3.21
N PRO A 73 -22.23 12.85 3.96
CA PRO A 73 -22.34 13.33 5.32
C PRO A 73 -21.39 12.61 6.28
N LYS A 74 -21.15 13.22 7.43
CA LYS A 74 -20.48 12.63 8.58
C LYS A 74 -21.19 11.35 9.05
N ASP A 75 -20.39 10.41 9.58
CA ASP A 75 -20.82 9.12 10.14
C ASP A 75 -21.39 8.11 9.14
N TRP A 76 -21.26 8.37 7.85
CA TRP A 76 -21.61 7.43 6.79
C TRP A 76 -20.51 6.38 6.57
N SER A 77 -20.94 5.15 6.30
CA SER A 77 -20.06 4.06 5.90
C SER A 77 -19.85 4.09 4.38
N VAL A 78 -18.61 4.35 3.96
CA VAL A 78 -18.20 4.35 2.56
C VAL A 78 -17.43 3.07 2.28
N PHE A 79 -17.86 2.37 1.23
CA PHE A 79 -17.14 1.22 0.71
C PHE A 79 -16.20 1.69 -0.40
N LEU A 80 -14.90 1.56 -0.17
CA LEU A 80 -13.88 1.83 -1.18
C LEU A 80 -13.54 0.53 -1.90
N PHE A 81 -14.00 0.43 -3.14
CA PHE A 81 -13.66 -0.69 -4.00
C PHE A 81 -12.42 -0.35 -4.82
N SER A 82 -11.27 -0.85 -4.38
CA SER A 82 -9.97 -0.56 -5.00
C SER A 82 -9.88 -1.07 -6.45
N SER A 83 -10.57 -2.16 -6.79
CA SER A 83 -10.62 -2.69 -8.16
C SER A 83 -11.22 -1.73 -9.17
N ALA A 84 -12.10 -0.81 -8.74
CA ALA A 84 -12.67 0.19 -9.65
C ALA A 84 -11.60 1.10 -10.26
N VAL A 85 -10.50 1.35 -9.54
CA VAL A 85 -9.37 2.14 -10.07
C VAL A 85 -8.56 1.32 -11.08
N PHE A 86 -8.36 0.03 -10.80
CA PHE A 86 -7.59 -0.87 -11.66
C PHE A 86 -8.27 -1.19 -12.99
N MET A 87 -9.60 -1.06 -13.04
CA MET A 87 -10.42 -1.28 -14.24
C MET A 87 -10.81 0.04 -14.94
N ASN A 88 -10.27 1.18 -14.53
CA ASN A 88 -10.61 2.45 -15.15
C ASN A 88 -9.89 2.61 -16.52
N PRO A 89 -10.61 2.75 -17.64
CA PRO A 89 -10.01 2.96 -18.97
C PRO A 89 -9.19 4.25 -19.07
N ASP A 90 -9.49 5.27 -18.26
CA ASP A 90 -8.76 6.54 -18.26
C ASP A 90 -7.36 6.39 -17.64
N ILE A 91 -7.15 5.36 -16.81
CA ILE A 91 -5.91 5.12 -16.07
C ILE A 91 -5.11 3.99 -16.70
N TYR A 92 -5.77 2.91 -17.16
CA TYR A 92 -5.13 1.74 -17.75
C TYR A 92 -5.64 1.50 -19.18
N LYS A 93 -4.73 1.54 -20.15
CA LYS A 93 -5.01 1.10 -21.52
C LYS A 93 -5.27 -0.40 -21.52
N ASP A 94 -6.32 -0.85 -22.22
CA ASP A 94 -6.74 -2.26 -22.27
C ASP A 94 -6.98 -2.86 -20.87
N HIS A 95 -7.61 -2.09 -19.97
CA HIS A 95 -7.86 -2.40 -18.55
C HIS A 95 -8.44 -3.79 -18.24
N LEU A 96 -9.12 -4.43 -19.19
CA LEU A 96 -9.70 -5.78 -19.05
C LEU A 96 -8.75 -6.91 -19.46
N ALA A 97 -7.68 -6.60 -20.20
CA ALA A 97 -6.70 -7.58 -20.66
C ALA A 97 -5.57 -7.74 -19.64
N PHE A 98 -4.99 -8.94 -19.58
CA PHE A 98 -3.79 -9.21 -18.82
C PHE A 98 -2.56 -8.85 -19.65
N ASN A 99 -1.84 -7.80 -19.23
CA ASN A 99 -0.60 -7.38 -19.88
C ASN A 99 0.53 -7.16 -18.85
N PRO A 100 1.42 -8.15 -18.66
CA PRO A 100 2.56 -8.02 -17.77
C PRO A 100 3.79 -7.36 -18.45
N TRP A 101 3.65 -6.83 -19.67
CA TRP A 101 4.76 -6.33 -20.50
C TRP A 101 4.69 -4.82 -20.78
#